data_AF-A0A9P6ECV0-F1
#
_entry.id   AF-A0A9P6ECV0-F1
#
_cell.length_a   1.000
_cell.length_b   1.000
_cell.length_c   1.000
_cell.angle_alpha   90.00
_cell.angle_beta   90.00
_cell.angle_gamma   90.00
#
_symmetry.space_group_name_H-M   'P 1'
#
loop_
_entity.id
_entity.type
_entity.pdbx_description
1 polymer ?
#
loop_
_entity_poly.entity_id
_entity_poly.type
_entity_poly.pdbx_seq_one_letter_code
_entity_poly.pdbx_strand_id
1 'polypeptide(L)'
;RKAAICNRCKLLMYPGPMRSPENHKRIYCSDGVHARPKPESIDLALPKYPQPFSIFTNGLEFHRLTFLAAVRNIYEKIVAGPLEECDYTLEELAFCQMI
;
A
#
# COMPACT_ATOMS: atom_id res chain seq x y z
N ARG A 1 -23.34 -5.14 11.61
CA ARG A 1 -22.04 -5.87 11.73
C ARG A 1 -20.92 -4.85 11.52
N LYS A 2 -19.84 -4.84 12.32
CA LYS A 2 -18.73 -3.89 12.15
C LYS A 2 -18.00 -4.18 10.83
N ALA A 3 -17.72 -3.14 10.04
CA ALA A 3 -16.94 -3.28 8.82
C ALA A 3 -15.55 -3.84 9.15
N ALA A 4 -15.09 -4.83 8.37
CA ALA A 4 -13.75 -5.38 8.53
C ALA A 4 -12.75 -4.40 7.92
N ILE A 5 -12.03 -3.67 8.77
CA ILE A 5 -11.01 -2.70 8.37
C ILE A 5 -9.63 -3.34 8.57
N CYS A 6 -8.76 -3.20 7.57
CA CYS A 6 -7.39 -3.67 7.65
C CYS A 6 -6.57 -2.78 8.58
N ASN A 7 -5.87 -3.36 9.56
CA ASN A 7 -5.06 -2.57 10.51
C ASN A 7 -3.84 -1.90 9.85
N ARG A 8 -3.40 -2.38 8.69
CA ARG A 8 -2.23 -1.89 7.95
C ARG A 8 -2.61 -0.75 7.01
N CYS A 9 -3.42 -1.01 5.98
CA CYS A 9 -3.83 0.01 5.01
C CYS A 9 -5.02 0.87 5.43
N LYS A 10 -5.71 0.55 6.54
CA LYS A 10 -6.93 1.23 7.00
C LYS A 10 -8.10 1.20 6.01
N LEU A 11 -8.02 0.39 4.95
CA LEU A 11 -9.10 0.18 3.98
C LEU A 11 -10.06 -0.95 4.41
N LEU A 12 -11.23 -0.98 3.77
CA LEU A 12 -12.18 -2.09 3.87
C LEU A 12 -11.53 -3.37 3.33
N MET A 13 -11.57 -4.45 4.11
CA MET A 13 -10.99 -5.73 3.70
C MET A 13 -11.81 -6.44 2.63
N TYR A 14 -13.14 -6.27 2.63
CA TYR A 14 -14.04 -7.01 1.75
C TYR A 14 -15.06 -6.08 1.09
N PRO A 15 -14.62 -5.14 0.22
CA PRO A 15 -15.52 -4.21 -0.46
C PRO A 15 -16.37 -4.86 -1.55
N GLY A 16 -15.90 -5.96 -2.16
CA GLY A 16 -16.57 -6.65 -3.26
C GLY A 16 -17.23 -7.98 -2.84
N PRO A 17 -17.96 -8.64 -3.76
CA PRO A 17 -18.49 -9.99 -3.56
C PRO A 17 -17.39 -11.02 -3.24
N MET A 18 -17.79 -12.23 -2.83
CA MET A 18 -16.85 -13.28 -2.45
C MET A 18 -15.85 -13.56 -3.58
N ARG A 19 -14.54 -13.60 -3.26
CA ARG A 19 -13.42 -13.80 -4.20
C ARG A 19 -13.14 -12.66 -5.19
N SER A 20 -13.74 -11.49 -5.01
CA SER A 20 -13.35 -10.27 -5.73
C SER A 20 -11.84 -9.98 -5.60
N PRO A 21 -11.17 -9.53 -6.68
CA PRO A 21 -9.75 -9.17 -6.65
C PRO A 21 -9.45 -7.97 -5.73
N GLU A 22 -10.42 -7.08 -5.51
CA GLU A 22 -10.34 -5.95 -4.58
C GLU A 22 -10.41 -6.37 -3.10
N ASN A 23 -10.79 -7.62 -2.82
CA ASN A 23 -10.82 -8.12 -1.45
C ASN A 23 -9.42 -8.48 -0.96
N HIS A 24 -9.15 -8.12 0.28
CA HIS A 24 -7.98 -8.58 0.99
C HIS A 24 -8.03 -10.11 1.12
N LYS A 25 -6.89 -10.75 0.89
CA LYS A 25 -6.71 -12.13 1.32
C LYS A 25 -6.82 -12.19 2.84
N ARG A 26 -7.48 -13.24 3.38
CA ARG A 26 -7.61 -13.45 4.82
C ARG A 26 -6.24 -13.27 5.48
N ILE A 27 -6.16 -12.53 6.59
CA ILE A 27 -4.94 -12.20 7.37
C ILE A 27 -3.84 -11.41 6.66
N TYR A 28 -4.03 -10.98 5.41
CA TYR A 28 -3.07 -10.16 4.66
C TYR A 28 -3.68 -8.79 4.29
N CYS A 29 -2.81 -7.81 4.07
CA CYS A 29 -3.14 -6.53 3.47
C CYS A 29 -3.14 -6.64 1.93
N SER A 30 -3.70 -5.64 1.24
CA SER A 30 -3.71 -5.56 -0.23
C SER A 30 -2.31 -5.56 -0.85
N ASP A 31 -1.29 -5.12 -0.11
CA ASP A 31 0.13 -5.18 -0.50
C ASP A 31 0.77 -6.56 -0.27
N GLY A 32 0.01 -7.54 0.22
CA GLY A 32 0.48 -8.90 0.50
C GLY A 32 1.17 -9.06 1.86
N VAL A 33 1.31 -7.99 2.64
CA VAL A 33 1.92 -8.07 3.98
C VAL A 33 0.94 -8.66 4.98
N HIS A 34 1.44 -9.48 5.89
CA HIS A 34 0.64 -10.06 6.96
C HIS A 34 0.09 -8.94 7.88
N ALA A 35 -1.24 -8.85 8.01
CA ALA A 35 -1.91 -7.76 8.75
C ALA A 35 -1.70 -7.83 10.28
N ARG A 36 -1.16 -8.96 10.78
CA ARG A 36 -0.78 -9.19 12.18
C ARG A 36 0.61 -9.84 12.23
N PRO A 37 1.70 -9.10 12.00
CA PRO A 37 3.05 -9.69 11.97
C PRO A 37 3.34 -10.42 13.30
N LYS A 38 4.08 -11.53 13.23
CA LYS A 38 4.53 -12.24 14.42
C LYS A 38 5.66 -11.43 15.08
N PRO A 39 5.85 -11.51 16.40
CA PRO A 39 6.91 -10.76 17.09
C PRO A 39 8.31 -10.98 16.50
N GLU A 40 8.59 -12.19 16.04
CA GLU A 40 9.86 -12.60 15.42
C GLU A 40 10.09 -11.98 14.01
N SER A 41 9.05 -11.43 13.38
CA SER A 41 9.13 -10.74 12.08
C SER A 41 9.28 -9.22 12.20
N ILE A 42 9.42 -8.71 13.44
CA ILE A 42 9.54 -7.26 13.72
C ILE A 42 10.90 -6.71 13.27
N ASP A 43 11.95 -7.55 13.20
CA ASP A 43 13.32 -7.13 12.84
C ASP A 43 13.47 -6.68 11.38
N LEU A 44 12.51 -7.03 10.51
CA LEU A 44 12.32 -6.36 9.23
C LEU A 44 11.22 -5.34 9.46
N ALA A 45 11.58 -4.11 9.83
CA ALA A 45 10.64 -3.01 10.04
C ALA A 45 9.89 -2.72 8.72
N LEU A 46 8.83 -3.48 8.45
CA LEU A 46 7.98 -3.30 7.30
C LEU A 46 7.42 -1.88 7.36
N PRO A 47 7.42 -1.13 6.24
CA PRO A 47 6.98 0.25 6.24
C PRO A 47 5.59 0.35 6.89
N LYS A 48 5.39 1.38 7.72
CA LYS A 48 4.19 1.55 8.57
C LYS A 48 2.89 1.58 7.79
N TYR A 49 2.96 1.94 6.51
CA TYR A 49 1.84 2.07 5.61
C TYR A 49 1.97 1.11 4.43
N PRO A 50 0.83 0.74 3.79
CA PRO A 50 0.85 -0.16 2.65
C PRO A 50 1.66 0.45 1.51
N GLN A 51 2.44 -0.39 0.85
CA GLN A 51 3.04 -0.02 -0.42
C GLN A 51 1.96 0.20 -1.47
N PRO A 52 2.21 1.07 -2.48
CA PRO A 52 1.25 1.28 -3.53
C PRO A 52 0.79 -0.01 -4.17
N PHE A 53 -0.49 -0.06 -4.50
CA PHE A 53 -1.07 -1.25 -5.11
C PHE A 53 -0.29 -1.63 -6.37
N SER A 54 -0.10 -2.93 -6.60
CA SER A 54 0.60 -3.51 -7.77
C SER A 54 2.12 -3.36 -7.87
N ILE A 55 2.80 -2.69 -6.92
CA ILE A 55 4.28 -2.73 -6.86
C ILE A 55 4.77 -4.12 -6.43
N PHE A 56 4.04 -4.75 -5.51
CA PHE A 56 4.24 -6.14 -5.15
C PHE A 56 2.98 -6.94 -5.49
N THR A 57 3.15 -8.13 -6.05
CA THR A 57 2.08 -9.12 -6.13
C THR A 57 2.29 -10.17 -5.05
N ASN A 58 1.29 -10.32 -4.18
CA ASN A 58 1.31 -11.25 -3.04
C ASN A 58 2.51 -11.08 -2.07
N GLY A 59 3.22 -9.94 -2.12
CA GLY A 59 4.47 -9.74 -1.39
C GLY A 59 5.65 -10.61 -1.86
N LEU A 60 5.50 -11.33 -2.97
CA LEU A 60 6.50 -12.28 -3.49
C LEU A 60 7.17 -11.79 -4.77
N GLU A 61 6.44 -11.05 -5.60
CA GLU A 61 6.93 -10.57 -6.90
C GLU A 61 6.99 -9.05 -6.90
N PHE A 62 8.17 -8.50 -7.20
CA PHE A 62 8.38 -7.06 -7.32
C PHE A 62 8.27 -6.61 -8.78
N HIS A 63 7.33 -5.70 -9.05
CA HIS A 63 7.07 -5.15 -10.38
C HIS A 63 7.83 -3.84 -10.57
N ARG A 64 9.09 -3.96 -11.03
CA ARG A 64 10.00 -2.82 -11.26
C ARG A 64 9.42 -1.69 -12.11
N LEU A 65 8.61 -2.02 -13.13
CA LEU A 65 8.04 -1.01 -14.02
C LEU A 65 6.95 -0.20 -13.31
N THR A 66 6.11 -0.86 -12.53
CA THR A 66 5.09 -0.22 -11.69
C THR A 66 5.73 0.67 -10.63
N PHE A 67 6.82 0.19 -10.01
CA PHE A 67 7.59 0.99 -9.07
C PHE A 67 8.13 2.27 -9.72
N LEU A 68 8.81 2.16 -10.87
CA LEU A 68 9.36 3.33 -11.57
C LEU A 68 8.27 4.31 -12.03
N ALA A 69 7.11 3.80 -12.43
CA ALA A 69 5.95 4.64 -12.75
C ALA A 69 5.45 5.41 -11.52
N ALA A 70 5.38 4.76 -10.35
CA ALA A 70 5.01 5.43 -9.10
C ALA A 70 6.02 6.52 -8.69
N VAL A 71 7.33 6.25 -8.81
CA VAL A 71 8.39 7.26 -8.58
C VAL A 71 8.21 8.45 -9.53
N ARG A 72 8.00 8.18 -10.81
CA ARG A 72 7.80 9.22 -11.82
C ARG A 72 6.58 10.08 -11.51
N ASN A 73 5.44 9.48 -11.16
CA ASN A 73 4.22 10.20 -10.83
C ASN A 73 4.40 11.16 -9.65
N ILE A 74 5.09 10.71 -8.61
CA ILE A 74 5.38 11.55 -7.43
C ILE A 74 6.36 12.66 -7.77
N TYR A 75 7.40 12.36 -8.54
CA TYR A 75 8.33 13.38 -9.03
C TYR A 75 7.61 14.47 -9.85
N GLU A 76 6.74 14.06 -10.77
CA GLU A 76 5.93 14.99 -11.57
C GLU A 76 5.01 15.85 -10.68
N LYS A 77 4.40 15.28 -9.64
CA LYS A 77 3.60 16.05 -8.67
C LYS A 77 4.44 17.07 -7.89
N ILE A 78 5.62 16.67 -7.42
CA ILE A 78 6.51 17.56 -6.64
C ILE A 78 7.07 18.70 -7.49
N VAL A 79 7.50 18.39 -8.72
CA VAL A 79 8.27 19.33 -9.56
C VAL A 79 7.39 20.14 -10.51
N ALA A 80 6.29 19.55 -11.01
CA ALA A 80 5.38 20.19 -11.96
C ALA A 80 4.03 20.61 -11.35
N GLY A 81 3.78 20.27 -10.07
CA GLY A 81 2.57 20.69 -9.36
C GLY A 81 2.58 22.17 -8.96
N PRO A 82 1.41 22.80 -8.84
CA PRO A 82 1.30 24.16 -8.29
C PRO A 82 1.86 24.20 -6.85
N LEU A 83 2.51 25.32 -6.49
CA LEU A 83 3.16 25.54 -5.19
C LEU A 83 2.19 25.52 -3.99
N GLU A 84 0.89 25.56 -4.24
CA GLU A 84 -0.15 25.54 -3.22
C GLU A 84 -0.58 24.08 -2.97
N GLU A 85 -0.18 23.56 -1.81
CA GLU A 85 -0.59 22.29 -1.19
C GLU A 85 -0.75 21.12 -2.17
N CYS A 86 0.35 20.38 -2.39
CA CYS A 86 0.25 19.05 -2.99
C CYS A 86 -0.60 18.15 -2.08
N ASP A 87 -1.85 17.91 -2.47
CA ASP A 87 -2.74 16.94 -1.83
C ASP A 87 -2.25 15.51 -2.14
N TYR A 88 -1.31 15.04 -1.32
CA TYR A 88 -0.81 13.68 -1.39
C TYR A 88 -1.78 12.74 -0.69
N THR A 89 -2.13 11.66 -1.38
CA THR A 89 -2.85 10.56 -0.73
C THR A 89 -1.96 9.92 0.35
N LEU A 90 -2.58 9.25 1.32
CA LEU A 90 -1.84 8.51 2.35
C LEU A 90 -0.93 7.42 1.76
N GLU A 91 -1.30 6.86 0.60
CA GLU A 91 -0.51 5.88 -0.15
C GLU A 91 0.75 6.52 -0.77
N GLU A 92 0.63 7.73 -1.31
CA GLU A 92 1.77 8.48 -1.86
C GLU A 92 2.73 8.92 -0.76
N LEU A 93 2.22 9.43 0.36
CA LEU A 93 3.06 9.76 1.52
C LEU A 93 3.82 8.54 2.05
N ALA A 94 3.15 7.39 2.11
CA ALA A 94 3.75 6.12 2.50
C ALA A 94 4.85 5.67 1.54
N PHE A 95 4.63 5.84 0.24
CA PHE A 95 5.61 5.52 -0.78
C PHE A 95 6.82 6.45 -0.71
N CYS A 96 6.61 7.75 -0.51
CA CYS A 96 7.70 8.72 -0.30
C CYS A 96 8.57 8.37 0.91
N GLN A 97 8.00 7.80 1.98
CA GLN A 97 8.75 7.36 3.16
C GLN A 97 9.55 6.07 2.94
N MET A 98 9.28 5.32 1.86
CA MET A 98 10.04 4.11 1.54
C MET A 98 11.34 4.42 0.79
N ILE A 99 11.34 5.46 -0.06
CA ILE A 99 12.49 5.87 -0.89
C ILE A 99 13.45 6.69 -0.05
#